data_AF-A0A6N9QEC0-F1
#
_entry.id   AF-A0A6N9QEC0-F1
#
_cell.length_a   1.000
_cell.length_b   1.000
_cell.length_c   1.000
_cell.angle_alpha   90.00
_cell.angle_beta   90.00
_cell.angle_gamma   90.00
#
_symmetry.space_group_name_H-M   'P 1'
#
loop_
_entity.id
_entity.type
_entity.pdbx_description
1 polymer ?
#
loop_
_entity_poly.entity_id
_entity_poly.type
_entity_poly.pdbx_seq_one_letter_code
_entity_poly.pdbx_strand_id
1 'polypeptide(L)' 'MEVMKEWVRNIFILILALTFIEMLLPVSRMEKYIKFIFSLVVMATILSPLLIFLE' A
#
# COMPACT_ATOMS: atom_id res chain seq x y z
N MET A 1 -9.64 14.61 -12.95
CA MET A 1 -9.45 13.21 -13.40
C MET A 1 -8.01 12.75 -13.33
N GLU A 2 -7.03 13.61 -13.63
CA GLU A 2 -5.61 13.25 -13.64
C GLU A 2 -5.09 12.83 -12.25
N VAL A 3 -5.45 13.57 -11.18
CA VAL A 3 -5.12 13.22 -9.79
C VAL A 3 -5.65 11.84 -9.40
N MET A 4 -6.90 11.52 -9.77
CA MET A 4 -7.50 10.22 -9.48
C MET A 4 -6.78 9.09 -10.24
N LYS A 5 -6.44 9.32 -11.52
CA LYS A 5 -5.71 8.36 -12.34
C LYS A 5 -4.30 8.11 -11.78
N GLU A 6 -3.61 9.15 -11.36
CA GLU A 6 -2.29 9.05 -10.73
C GLU A 6 -2.35 8.33 -9.38
N TRP A 7 -3.34 8.63 -8.55
CA TRP A 7 -3.54 7.93 -7.27
C TRP A 7 -3.77 6.43 -7.47
N VAL A 8 -4.65 6.03 -8.39
CA VAL A 8 -4.87 4.62 -8.73
C VAL A 8 -3.59 3.98 -9.29
N ARG A 9 -2.84 4.68 -10.16
CA ARG A 9 -1.56 4.20 -10.69
C ARG A 9 -0.55 3.94 -9.56
N ASN A 10 -0.49 4.84 -8.58
CA ASN A 10 0.43 4.72 -7.45
C ASN A 10 0.04 3.55 -6.53
N ILE A 11 -1.26 3.33 -6.26
CA ILE A 11 -1.73 2.14 -5.53
C ILE A 11 -1.33 0.87 -6.27
N PHE A 12 -1.52 0.82 -7.58
CA PHE A 12 -1.18 -0.35 -8.38
C PHE A 12 0.32 -0.68 -8.30
N ILE A 13 1.18 0.33 -8.46
CA ILE A 13 2.64 0.17 -8.34
C ILE A 13 3.03 -0.27 -6.92
N LEU A 14 2.41 0.30 -5.89
CA LEU A 14 2.65 -0.07 -4.50
C LEU A 14 2.29 -1.54 -4.25
N ILE A 15 1.12 -2.00 -4.69
CA ILE A 15 0.69 -3.39 -4.55
C ILE A 15 1.65 -4.32 -5.29
N LEU A 16 2.05 -3.99 -6.53
CA LEU A 16 3.05 -4.78 -7.27
C LEU A 16 4.39 -4.85 -6.54
N ALA A 17 4.88 -3.77 -5.95
CA ALA A 17 6.11 -3.80 -5.18
C ALA A 17 5.97 -4.69 -3.93
N LEU A 18 4.83 -4.59 -3.24
CA LEU A 18 4.55 -5.39 -2.04
C LEU A 18 4.47 -6.89 -2.35
N THR A 19 3.90 -7.30 -3.48
CA THR A 19 3.87 -8.72 -3.85
C THR A 19 5.28 -9.29 -4.03
N PHE A 20 6.21 -8.54 -4.63
CA PHE A 20 7.62 -8.95 -4.69
C PHE A 20 8.24 -9.03 -3.29
N ILE A 21 7.98 -8.06 -2.42
CA ILE A 21 8.52 -8.09 -1.04
C ILE A 21 7.99 -9.32 -0.30
N GLU A 22 6.70 -9.63 -0.41
CA GLU A 22 6.10 -10.80 0.22
C GLU A 22 6.74 -12.11 -0.24
N MET A 23 7.12 -12.23 -1.51
CA MET A 23 7.84 -13.40 -2.03
C MET A 23 9.26 -13.52 -1.46
N LEU A 24 9.88 -12.41 -1.10
CA LEU A 24 11.23 -12.36 -0.53
C LEU A 24 11.25 -12.51 0.99
N LEU A 25 10.10 -12.32 1.67
CA LEU A 25 10.02 -12.40 3.12
C LEU A 25 10.32 -13.83 3.60
N PRO A 26 11.29 -14.00 4.52
CA PRO A 26 11.58 -15.31 5.08
C PRO A 26 10.47 -15.74 6.04
N VAL A 27 10.12 -17.03 5.98
CA VAL A 27 9.12 -17.63 6.87
C VAL A 27 9.59 -17.51 8.31
N SER A 28 8.92 -16.66 9.08
CA SER A 28 9.32 -16.33 10.46
C SER A 28 8.14 -15.84 11.28
N ARG A 29 8.30 -15.80 12.61
CA ARG A 29 7.32 -15.15 13.49
C ARG A 29 7.10 -13.67 13.17
N MET A 30 8.11 -13.02 12.57
CA MET A 30 8.06 -11.60 12.20
C MET A 30 7.31 -11.34 10.90
N GLU A 31 7.20 -12.34 10.01
CA GLU A 31 6.54 -12.21 8.71
C GLU A 31 5.11 -11.68 8.83
N LYS A 32 4.33 -12.20 9.78
CA LYS A 32 2.95 -11.76 10.05
C LYS A 32 2.87 -10.28 10.41
N TYR A 33 3.81 -9.79 11.22
CA TYR A 33 3.83 -8.38 11.64
C TYR A 33 4.25 -7.48 10.48
N ILE A 34 5.18 -7.92 9.64
CA ILE A 34 5.58 -7.17 8.43
C ILE A 34 4.42 -7.07 7.44
N LYS A 35 3.71 -8.17 7.17
CA LYS A 35 2.50 -8.18 6.33
C LYS A 35 1.40 -7.26 6.87
N PHE A 36 1.25 -7.21 8.19
CA PHE A 36 0.31 -6.28 8.83
C PHE A 36 0.70 -4.81 8.59
N ILE A 37 1.98 -4.47 8.75
CA ILE A 37 2.47 -3.11 8.47
C ILE A 37 2.24 -2.73 7.00
N PHE A 38 2.53 -3.61 6.06
CA PHE A 38 2.24 -3.36 4.64
C PHE A 38 0.76 -3.16 4.36
N SER A 39 -0.10 -3.91 5.03
CA SER A 39 -1.56 -3.71 4.94
C SER A 39 -1.97 -2.31 5.41
N LEU A 40 -1.36 -1.81 6.49
CA LEU A 40 -1.59 -0.44 6.97
C LEU A 40 -1.09 0.61 5.97
N VAL A 41 0.06 0.40 5.33
CA VAL A 41 0.60 1.30 4.29
C VAL A 41 -0.34 1.38 3.08
N VAL A 42 -0.85 0.23 2.62
CA VAL A 42 -1.85 0.18 1.53
C VAL A 42 -3.10 0.94 1.95
N MET A 43 -3.60 0.70 3.16
CA MET A 43 -4.81 1.36 3.67
C MET A 43 -4.63 2.88 3.76
N ALA A 44 -3.50 3.35 4.29
CA ALA A 44 -3.19 4.78 4.34
C ALA A 44 -3.10 5.40 2.93
N THR A 45 -2.51 4.69 1.97
CA THR A 45 -2.44 5.14 0.57
C THR A 45 -3.83 5.24 -0.05
N ILE A 46 -4.72 4.28 0.23
CA ILE A 46 -6.12 4.31 -0.21
C ILE A 46 -6.89 5.48 0.43
N LEU A 47 -6.61 5.79 1.69
CA LEU A 47 -7.29 6.88 2.40
C LEU A 47 -6.73 8.27 2.04
N SER A 48 -5.58 8.37 1.39
CA SER A 48 -4.95 9.65 1.03
C SER A 48 -5.86 10.67 0.31
N PRO A 49 -6.81 10.30 -0.60
CA PRO A 49 -7.68 11.28 -1.23
C PRO A 49 -8.66 11.90 -0.24
N LEU A 50 -8.96 11.23 0.88
CA LEU A 50 -9.84 11.77 1.92
C LEU A 50 -9.26 13.04 2.56
N LEU A 51 -7.93 13.18 2.59
CA LEU A 51 -7.27 14.40 3.08
C LEU A 51 -7.61 15.61 2.20
N ILE A 52 -7.82 15.41 0.89
CA ILE A 52 -8.23 16.46 -0.04
C ILE A 52 -9.66 16.95 0.25
N PHE A 53 -10.51 16.09 0.82
CA PHE A 53 -11.90 16.44 1.18
C PHE A 53 -12.04 16.99 2.61
N LEU A 54 -10.98 16.88 3.42
CA LEU A 54 -10.97 17.36 4.81
C LEU A 54 -10.50 18.82 4.93
N GLU A 55 -9.84 19.33 3.89
CA GLU A 55 -9.54 20.75 3.66
C GLU A 55 -10.67 21.44 2.87
#